data_AF-A0AAJ2MEG4-F1
#
_entry.id   AF-A0AAJ2MEG4-F1
#
_cell.length_a   1.000
_cell.length_b   1.000
_cell.length_c   1.000
_cell.angle_alpha   90.00
_cell.angle_beta   90.00
_cell.angle_gamma   90.00
#
_symmetry.space_group_name_H-M   'P 1'
#
loop_
_entity.id
_entity.type
_entity.pdbx_description
1 polymer ?
#
loop_
_entity_poly.entity_id
_entity_poly.type
_entity_poly.pdbx_seq_one_letter_code
_entity_poly.pdbx_strand_id
1 'polypeptide(L)'
;MDARPRLHVTQRAILTEDDNGVWTGRYGGENWSVTADSEEDALKRLREKLESLLDDDERTARIISLGEQAAQGRYTGEGFEARLIDQEAYEDRMIEAMETYFDQD
;
A
#
# COMPACT_ATOMS: atom_id res chain seq x y z
N MET A 1 -19.58 21.87 -4.52
CA MET A 1 -18.45 21.12 -3.96
C MET A 1 -19.02 19.82 -3.42
N ASP A 2 -18.77 18.70 -4.09
CA ASP A 2 -19.16 17.37 -3.62
C ASP A 2 -18.22 17.02 -2.44
N ALA A 3 -18.63 17.38 -1.23
CA ALA A 3 -17.85 17.18 0.00
C ALA A 3 -17.91 15.72 0.49
N ARG A 4 -17.86 14.75 -0.43
CA ARG A 4 -17.86 13.33 -0.04
C ARG A 4 -16.45 12.97 0.42
N PRO A 5 -16.30 12.39 1.61
CA PRO A 5 -15.00 11.94 2.08
C PRO A 5 -14.44 10.86 1.13
N ARG A 6 -13.14 10.92 0.88
CA ARG A 6 -12.39 9.91 0.12
C ARG A 6 -11.78 8.90 1.06
N LEU A 7 -11.82 7.63 0.66
CA LEU A 7 -11.09 6.58 1.34
C LEU A 7 -9.60 6.69 0.98
N HIS A 8 -8.77 6.93 1.99
CA HIS A 8 -7.32 6.91 1.85
C HIS A 8 -6.77 5.66 2.53
N VAL A 9 -6.14 4.79 1.74
CA VAL A 9 -5.49 3.56 2.19
C VAL A 9 -3.98 3.76 2.22
N THR A 10 -3.35 3.32 3.29
CA THR A 10 -1.89 3.27 3.43
C THR A 10 -1.47 1.83 3.63
N GLN A 11 -0.69 1.30 2.68
CA GLN A 11 -0.05 -0.01 2.77
C GLN A 11 1.44 0.19 3.06
N ARG A 12 1.95 -0.42 4.12
CA ARG A 12 3.37 -0.45 4.47
C ARG A 12 3.96 -1.81 4.11
N ALA A 13 5.19 -1.80 3.60
CA ALA A 13 5.95 -3.01 3.41
C ALA A 13 6.32 -3.61 4.77
N ILE A 14 6.19 -4.92 4.88
CA ILE A 14 6.58 -5.73 6.02
C ILE A 14 7.64 -6.69 5.51
N LEU A 15 8.80 -6.65 6.16
CA LEU A 15 9.96 -7.45 5.81
C LEU A 15 10.31 -8.34 7.00
N THR A 16 10.62 -9.59 6.73
CA THR A 16 11.04 -10.55 7.76
C THR A 16 12.14 -11.43 7.18
N GLU A 17 13.24 -11.54 7.90
CA GLU A 17 14.33 -12.46 7.60
C GLU A 17 14.12 -13.78 8.35
N ASP A 18 14.38 -14.91 7.68
CA ASP A 18 14.37 -16.24 8.31
C ASP A 18 15.77 -16.68 8.79
N ASP A 19 15.85 -17.82 9.47
CA ASP A 19 17.13 -18.33 10.02
C ASP A 19 18.18 -18.69 8.95
N ASN A 20 17.79 -18.77 7.67
CA ASN A 20 18.68 -19.04 6.54
C ASN A 20 19.14 -17.75 5.82
N GLY A 21 18.73 -16.57 6.31
CA GLY A 21 19.02 -15.28 5.69
C GLY A 21 18.12 -14.96 4.49
N VAL A 22 17.00 -15.66 4.32
CA VAL A 22 16.04 -15.38 3.25
C VAL A 22 15.06 -14.31 3.72
N TRP A 23 14.96 -13.24 2.95
CA TRP A 23 14.03 -12.14 3.19
C TRP A 23 12.69 -12.40 2.55
N THR A 24 11.62 -12.32 3.33
CA THR A 24 10.23 -12.34 2.87
C THR A 24 9.62 -10.95 2.99
N GLY A 25 9.13 -10.42 1.87
CA GLY A 25 8.45 -9.13 1.81
C GLY A 25 6.97 -9.27 1.47
N ARG A 26 6.11 -8.47 2.10
CA ARG A 26 4.69 -8.33 1.74
C ARG A 26 4.18 -6.92 2.04
N TYR A 27 3.11 -6.51 1.39
CA TYR A 27 2.35 -5.32 1.81
C TYR A 27 1.17 -5.73 2.70
N GLY A 28 0.84 -4.90 3.69
CA GLY A 28 -0.39 -5.07 4.45
C GLY A 28 -1.62 -5.15 3.54
N GLY A 29 -2.58 -6.01 3.87
CA GLY A 29 -3.80 -6.23 3.06
C GLY A 29 -3.59 -7.05 1.77
N GLU A 30 -2.36 -7.41 1.42
CA GLU A 30 -2.08 -8.31 0.29
C GLU A 30 -2.12 -9.78 0.73
N ASN A 31 -2.48 -10.64 -0.22
CA ASN A 31 -2.51 -12.11 -0.06
C ASN A 31 -1.32 -12.80 -0.74
N TRP A 32 -0.30 -12.03 -1.13
CA TRP A 32 0.91 -12.51 -1.76
C TRP A 32 2.14 -11.96 -1.01
N SER A 33 3.27 -12.63 -1.21
CA SER A 33 4.58 -12.22 -0.73
C SER A 33 5.63 -12.49 -1.80
N VAL A 34 6.80 -11.89 -1.61
CA VAL A 34 8.01 -12.17 -2.40
C VAL A 34 9.09 -12.66 -1.46
N THR A 35 10.03 -13.43 -1.99
CA THR A 35 11.25 -13.82 -1.27
C THR A 35 12.49 -13.34 -2.02
N ALA A 36 13.58 -13.08 -1.30
CA ALA A 36 14.87 -12.72 -1.87
C ALA A 36 16.02 -13.04 -0.90
N ASP A 37 17.25 -13.02 -1.42
CA ASP A 37 18.47 -13.26 -0.63
C ASP A 37 18.99 -12.00 0.10
N SER A 38 18.31 -10.86 -0.07
CA SER A 38 18.62 -9.58 0.58
C SER A 38 17.37 -8.74 0.80
N GLU A 39 17.42 -7.83 1.79
CA GLU A 39 16.33 -6.89 2.07
C GLU A 39 16.03 -5.98 0.87
N GLU A 40 17.08 -5.46 0.22
CA GLU A 40 16.97 -4.57 -0.95
C GLU A 40 16.31 -5.28 -2.13
N ASP A 41 16.67 -6.54 -2.39
CA ASP A 41 16.04 -7.33 -3.46
C ASP A 41 14.58 -7.67 -3.12
N ALA A 42 14.25 -7.91 -1.85
CA ALA A 42 12.87 -8.13 -1.42
C ALA A 42 12.02 -6.86 -1.67
N LEU A 43 12.55 -5.67 -1.35
CA LEU A 43 11.91 -4.39 -1.64
C LEU A 43 11.73 -4.15 -3.15
N LYS A 44 12.77 -4.44 -3.95
CA LYS A 44 12.69 -4.33 -5.40
C LYS A 44 11.60 -5.25 -5.96
N ARG A 45 11.57 -6.52 -5.56
CA ARG A 45 10.57 -7.50 -6.00
C ARG A 45 9.16 -7.11 -5.54
N LEU A 46 9.02 -6.51 -4.35
CA LEU A 46 7.74 -5.96 -3.87
C LEU A 46 7.21 -4.89 -4.82
N ARG A 47 8.07 -3.95 -5.22
CA ARG A 47 7.72 -2.88 -6.16
C ARG A 47 7.33 -3.45 -7.52
N GLU A 48 8.16 -4.32 -8.09
CA GLU A 48 7.89 -4.96 -9.41
C GLU A 48 6.57 -5.73 -9.38
N LYS A 49 6.28 -6.44 -8.29
CA LYS A 49 5.02 -7.16 -8.12
C LYS A 49 3.83 -6.21 -8.05
N LEU A 50 3.95 -5.09 -7.34
CA LEU A 50 2.88 -4.09 -7.26
C LEU A 50 2.62 -3.40 -8.60
N GLU A 51 3.68 -3.09 -9.35
CA GLU A 51 3.61 -2.56 -10.72
C GLU A 51 2.90 -3.54 -11.67
N SER A 52 3.14 -4.85 -11.51
CA SER A 52 2.43 -5.89 -12.29
C SER A 52 0.94 -6.03 -11.99
N LEU A 53 0.47 -5.43 -10.89
CA LEU A 53 -0.89 -5.55 -10.36
C LEU A 53 -1.65 -4.21 -10.39
N LEU A 54 -1.13 -3.19 -11.09
CA LEU A 54 -1.76 -1.87 -11.15
C LEU A 54 -3.14 -1.93 -11.82
N ASP A 55 -3.29 -2.76 -12.85
CA ASP A 55 -4.52 -2.94 -13.61
C ASP A 55 -5.35 -4.15 -13.13
N ASP A 56 -5.05 -4.70 -11.95
CA ASP A 56 -5.80 -5.82 -11.37
C ASP A 56 -7.05 -5.28 -10.62
N ASP A 57 -8.19 -5.32 -11.31
CA ASP A 57 -9.48 -4.87 -10.78
C ASP A 57 -9.93 -5.67 -9.54
N GLU A 58 -9.64 -6.98 -9.49
CA GLU A 58 -10.02 -7.83 -8.37
C GLU A 58 -9.23 -7.44 -7.11
N ARG A 59 -7.91 -7.24 -7.27
CA ARG A 59 -7.06 -6.69 -6.22
C ARG A 59 -7.57 -5.31 -5.77
N THR A 60 -7.88 -4.42 -6.71
CA THR A 60 -8.35 -3.07 -6.39
C THR A 60 -9.64 -3.10 -5.56
N ALA A 61 -10.63 -3.88 -5.99
CA ALA A 61 -11.88 -4.05 -5.25
C ALA A 61 -11.65 -4.62 -3.84
N ARG A 62 -10.75 -5.60 -3.70
CA ARG A 62 -10.37 -6.16 -2.40
C ARG A 62 -9.75 -5.12 -1.48
N ILE A 63 -8.79 -4.33 -1.97
CA ILE A 63 -8.11 -3.31 -1.17
C ILE A 63 -9.08 -2.21 -0.72
N ILE A 64 -10.02 -1.80 -1.59
CA ILE A 64 -11.07 -0.87 -1.21
C ILE A 64 -11.94 -1.45 -0.09
N SER A 65 -12.41 -2.70 -0.24
CA SER A 65 -13.24 -3.37 0.77
C SER A 65 -12.52 -3.49 2.12
N LEU A 66 -11.22 -3.81 2.13
CA LEU A 66 -10.41 -3.83 3.35
C LEU A 66 -10.25 -2.43 3.93
N GLY A 67 -10.05 -1.42 3.08
CA GLY A 67 -9.93 -0.02 3.50
C GLY A 67 -11.19 0.49 4.18
N GLU A 68 -12.37 0.21 3.62
CA GLU A 68 -13.65 0.58 4.23
C GLU A 68 -13.84 -0.05 5.61
N GLN A 69 -13.47 -1.33 5.74
CA GLN A 69 -13.51 -2.03 7.03
C GLN A 69 -12.51 -1.44 8.03
N ALA A 70 -11.28 -1.12 7.60
CA ALA A 70 -10.25 -0.53 8.44
C ALA A 70 -10.63 0.88 8.92
N ALA A 71 -11.20 1.71 8.05
CA ALA A 71 -11.69 3.05 8.41
C ALA A 71 -12.82 3.01 9.45
N GLN A 72 -13.57 1.90 9.51
CA GLN A 72 -14.61 1.65 10.51
C GLN A 72 -14.09 0.91 11.75
N GLY A 73 -12.79 0.61 11.85
CA GLY A 73 -12.19 -0.16 12.93
C GLY A 73 -12.55 -1.64 12.93
N ARG A 74 -13.07 -2.18 11.82
CA ARG A 74 -13.50 -3.58 11.67
C ARG A 74 -12.42 -4.49 11.09
N TYR A 75 -11.37 -3.90 10.53
CA TYR A 75 -10.18 -4.62 10.06
C TYR A 75 -8.94 -4.01 10.70
N THR A 76 -8.09 -4.88 11.25
CA THR A 76 -6.75 -4.53 11.73
C THR A 76 -5.76 -5.48 11.07
N GLY A 77 -4.97 -4.95 10.13
CA GLY A 77 -3.91 -5.68 9.46
C GLY A 77 -2.58 -5.01 9.74
N GLU A 78 -1.55 -5.80 10.01
CA GLU A 78 -0.18 -5.28 10.05
C GLU A 78 0.12 -4.55 8.72
N GLY A 79 0.71 -3.35 8.82
CA GLY A 79 1.05 -2.54 7.67
C GLY A 79 -0.15 -2.09 6.82
N PHE A 80 -1.38 -2.15 7.32
CA PHE A 80 -2.57 -1.69 6.60
C PHE A 80 -3.40 -0.74 7.46
N GLU A 81 -3.49 0.50 7.00
CA GLU A 81 -4.28 1.54 7.66
C GLU A 81 -5.19 2.20 6.63
N ALA A 82 -6.39 2.60 7.06
CA ALA A 82 -7.26 3.38 6.21
C ALA A 82 -8.03 4.42 7.02
N ARG A 83 -8.32 5.54 6.37
CA ARG A 83 -9.09 6.65 6.94
C ARG A 83 -9.90 7.33 5.86
N LEU A 84 -11.04 7.88 6.26
CA LEU A 84 -11.79 8.82 5.44
C LEU A 84 -11.15 10.20 5.58
N ILE A 85 -10.67 10.76 4.48
CA ILE A 85 -10.14 12.12 4.40
C ILE A 85 -11.09 12.98 3.58
N ASP A 86 -11.15 14.27 3.87
CA ASP A 86 -11.87 15.23 3.05
C ASP A 86 -11.14 15.50 1.72
N GLN A 87 -11.82 16.21 0.82
CA GLN A 87 -11.32 16.48 -0.53
C GLN A 87 -10.05 17.35 -0.52
N GLU A 88 -9.95 18.32 0.39
CA GLU A 88 -8.80 19.23 0.49
C GLU A 88 -7.55 18.47 0.96
N ALA A 89 -7.69 17.65 2.00
CA ALA A 89 -6.62 16.77 2.46
C ALA A 89 -6.16 15.72 1.43
N TYR A 90 -7.04 15.33 0.50
CA TYR A 90 -6.66 14.46 -0.62
C TYR A 90 -5.86 15.21 -1.69
N GLU A 91 -6.28 16.45 -2.03
CA GLU A 91 -5.62 17.28 -3.03
C GLU A 91 -4.21 17.68 -2.58
N ASP A 92 -4.04 18.09 -1.32
CA ASP A 92 -2.72 18.42 -0.77
C ASP A 92 -1.76 17.22 -0.83
N ARG A 93 -2.23 16.02 -0.48
CA ARG A 93 -1.41 14.80 -0.56
C ARG A 93 -1.08 14.39 -1.99
N MET A 94 -1.99 14.61 -2.94
CA MET A 94 -1.70 14.37 -4.36
C MET A 94 -0.60 15.32 -4.85
N ILE A 95 -0.60 16.57 -4.41
CA ILE A 95 0.45 17.55 -4.71
C ILE A 95 1.78 17.09 -4.10
N GLU A 96 1.83 16.73 -2.81
CA GLU A 96 3.05 16.21 -2.17
C GLU A 96 3.61 14.96 -2.88
N ALA A 97 2.72 14.04 -3.28
CA ALA A 97 3.12 12.84 -4.01
C ALA A 97 3.68 13.20 -5.40
N MET A 98 3.01 14.09 -6.15
CA MET A 98 3.50 14.55 -7.46
C MET A 98 4.84 15.28 -7.34
N GLU A 99 5.01 16.15 -6.34
CA GLU A 99 6.29 16.85 -6.09
C GLU A 99 7.43 15.87 -5.80
N THR A 100 7.15 14.82 -5.01
CA THR A 100 8.14 13.75 -4.74
C THR A 100 8.53 12.98 -6.01
N TYR A 101 7.61 12.83 -6.98
CA TYR A 101 7.90 12.21 -8.28
C TYR A 101 8.70 13.12 -9.21
N PHE A 102 8.54 14.45 -9.12
CA PHE A 102 9.27 15.42 -9.95
C PHE A 102 10.69 15.71 -9.44
N ASP A 103 10.97 15.54 -8.14
CA ASP A 103 12.31 15.70 -7.58
C ASP A 103 13.25 14.49 -7.84
N GLN A 104 12.75 13.45 -8.51
CA GLN A 104 13.52 12.25 -8.88
C GLN A 104 13.96 12.18 -10.36
N ASP A 105 13.82 13.27 -11.13
CA ASP A 105 14.32 13.39 -12.53
C ASP A 105 15.57 14.28 -12.62
#